data_AF-T1D015-F1
#
_entry.id   AF-T1D015-F1
#
_cell.length_a   1.000
_cell.length_b   1.000
_cell.length_c   1.000
_cell.angle_alpha   90.00
_cell.angle_beta   90.00
_cell.angle_gamma   90.00
#
_symmetry.space_group_name_H-M   'P 1'
#
loop_
_entity.id
_entity.type
_entity.pdbx_description
1 polymer ?
#
loop_
_entity_poly.entity_id
_entity_poly.type
_entity_poly.pdbx_seq_one_letter_code
_entity_poly.pdbx_strand_id
1 'polypeptide(L)'
;VVSESDPVEGLLPELGMIELQRVGRGDKALSRIWFDLMVRHHYLGHGTLCGAQVRYLVRSSTKGLIGAASFSSAAWKVAVRDEWIGWDPETRSLNLSRVVANSRFLILPHVRVPHLASHILGKLVRQLPGDWEAIYGERPLLLETFVEESRFSGTCYRAAGWKEIGRTAGLGRKGQGAPVKKVFLYPLSPEARSLLRNGSPVFQTPAIPLPVPADWAEEEFLGVPLPDKRLSARLLSLARDFFARPTAQLPQACGSRAKTKAAYRFFDHEKVTMDILLSAHTKKTEERMAAHPVVLCVQDTSELDYTAHPDTKDLGPIGNHQKGALGLLMHDTMAFDPSGTPLGLVDVQCWVRPPDPPKRGTGEETPEEKEQAKKDREEKKKAMKKAPIEEKESYKWLKSFSRVAEVQKRLPQTTLVSSGGPGA
;
A
#
# COMPACT_ATOMS: atom_id res chain seq x y z
N VAL A 1 -31.14 -21.12 -5.73
CA VAL A 1 -32.48 -20.51 -5.71
C VAL A 1 -32.91 -20.53 -4.27
N VAL A 2 -32.72 -19.43 -3.53
CA VAL A 2 -33.25 -19.32 -2.16
C VAL A 2 -34.69 -18.83 -2.35
N SER A 3 -35.66 -19.70 -2.07
CA SER A 3 -37.10 -19.38 -2.17
C SER A 3 -37.43 -18.25 -1.21
N GLU A 4 -38.49 -17.48 -1.51
CA GLU A 4 -39.13 -16.60 -0.54
C GLU A 4 -39.54 -17.45 0.66
N SER A 5 -38.72 -17.39 1.70
CA SER A 5 -38.89 -18.13 2.94
C SER A 5 -39.95 -17.47 3.80
N ASP A 6 -40.67 -18.28 4.58
CA ASP A 6 -41.65 -17.83 5.57
C ASP A 6 -41.07 -16.71 6.45
N PRO A 7 -41.90 -15.72 6.87
CA PRO A 7 -41.46 -14.65 7.74
C PRO A 7 -40.89 -15.21 9.04
N VAL A 8 -39.68 -14.78 9.39
CA VAL A 8 -39.01 -15.12 10.64
C VAL A 8 -39.25 -13.98 11.62
N GLU A 9 -40.31 -14.14 12.41
CA GLU A 9 -40.72 -13.21 13.47
C GLU A 9 -40.62 -13.93 14.83
N GLY A 10 -40.45 -13.16 15.92
CA GLY A 10 -40.34 -13.71 17.27
C GLY A 10 -39.25 -13.05 18.11
N LEU A 11 -38.89 -13.70 19.22
CA LEU A 11 -37.86 -13.22 20.13
C LEU A 11 -36.47 -13.75 19.74
N LEU A 12 -35.42 -12.99 20.06
CA LEU A 12 -34.03 -13.37 19.75
C LEU A 12 -33.63 -14.79 20.23
N PRO A 13 -34.04 -15.27 21.44
CA PRO A 13 -33.73 -16.63 21.87
C PRO A 13 -34.31 -17.74 20.98
N GLU A 14 -35.41 -17.49 20.26
CA GLU A 14 -36.08 -18.47 19.39
C GLU A 14 -35.28 -18.74 18.11
N LEU A 15 -34.34 -17.85 17.76
CA LEU A 15 -33.38 -18.06 16.68
C LEU A 15 -32.26 -19.05 17.06
N GLY A 16 -32.22 -19.52 18.29
CA GLY A 16 -31.17 -20.41 18.77
C GLY A 16 -29.77 -19.78 18.66
N MET A 17 -28.77 -20.61 18.36
CA MET A 17 -27.39 -20.14 18.24
C MET A 17 -27.22 -19.35 16.94
N ILE A 18 -26.80 -18.09 17.08
CA ILE A 18 -26.36 -17.26 15.95
C ILE A 18 -24.88 -17.47 15.69
N GLU A 19 -24.55 -18.00 14.52
CA GLU A 19 -23.20 -18.26 14.01
C GLU A 19 -22.81 -17.26 12.92
N LEU A 20 -21.56 -16.81 12.96
CA LEU A 20 -20.95 -16.00 11.90
C LEU A 20 -20.04 -16.88 11.05
N GLN A 21 -20.56 -17.34 9.92
CA GLN A 21 -19.81 -18.16 8.99
C GLN A 21 -18.96 -17.27 8.08
N ARG A 22 -17.64 -17.28 8.27
CA ARG A 22 -16.70 -16.56 7.42
C ARG A 22 -16.69 -17.15 6.00
N VAL A 23 -16.80 -16.29 5.00
CA VAL A 23 -16.69 -16.67 3.59
C VAL A 23 -15.22 -16.70 3.20
N GLY A 24 -14.63 -17.90 3.17
CA GLY A 24 -13.22 -18.13 2.92
C GLY A 24 -12.76 -17.86 1.48
N ARG A 25 -11.44 -17.71 1.31
CA ARG A 25 -10.81 -17.59 -0.01
C ARG A 25 -10.81 -18.97 -0.68
N GLY A 26 -11.74 -19.20 -1.61
CA GLY A 26 -11.91 -20.49 -2.30
C GLY A 26 -13.31 -21.08 -2.19
N ASP A 27 -14.11 -20.62 -1.23
CA ASP A 27 -15.50 -21.06 -1.04
C ASP A 27 -16.44 -20.45 -2.08
N LYS A 28 -16.35 -20.93 -3.32
CA LYS A 28 -17.16 -20.45 -4.45
C LYS A 28 -18.66 -20.50 -4.13
N ALA A 29 -19.11 -21.51 -3.41
CA ALA A 29 -20.52 -21.66 -3.01
C ALA A 29 -20.96 -20.57 -2.03
N LEU A 30 -20.24 -20.39 -0.91
CA LEU A 30 -20.57 -19.34 0.08
C LEU A 30 -20.42 -17.94 -0.50
N SER A 31 -19.41 -17.72 -1.35
CA SER A 31 -19.22 -16.46 -2.06
C SER A 31 -20.39 -16.16 -3.00
N ARG A 32 -20.89 -17.16 -3.74
CA ARG A 32 -22.06 -17.00 -4.62
C ARG A 32 -23.30 -16.64 -3.82
N ILE A 33 -23.54 -17.33 -2.69
CA ILE A 33 -24.66 -17.01 -1.79
C ILE A 33 -24.55 -15.57 -1.30
N TRP A 34 -23.38 -15.18 -0.77
CA TRP A 34 -23.17 -13.83 -0.24
C TRP A 34 -23.43 -12.74 -1.30
N PHE A 35 -22.94 -12.92 -2.52
CA PHE A 35 -23.18 -11.97 -3.61
C PHE A 35 -24.65 -11.90 -4.01
N ASP A 36 -25.34 -13.05 -4.09
CA ASP A 36 -26.77 -13.11 -4.40
C ASP A 36 -27.60 -12.34 -3.37
N LEU A 37 -27.27 -12.47 -2.07
CA LEU A 37 -27.92 -11.68 -1.02
C LEU A 37 -27.71 -10.17 -1.19
N MET A 38 -26.49 -9.74 -1.51
CA MET A 38 -26.20 -8.32 -1.70
C MET A 38 -26.95 -7.73 -2.90
N VAL A 39 -27.01 -8.46 -4.02
CA VAL A 39 -27.73 -8.04 -5.23
C VAL A 39 -29.22 -7.89 -4.93
N ARG A 40 -29.82 -8.86 -4.24
CA ARG A 40 -31.27 -8.92 -4.05
C ARG A 40 -31.79 -8.03 -2.93
N HIS A 41 -31.04 -7.86 -1.85
CA HIS A 41 -31.58 -7.33 -0.61
C HIS A 41 -30.83 -6.14 -0.03
N HIS A 42 -29.56 -5.92 -0.39
CA HIS A 42 -28.81 -4.79 0.15
C HIS A 42 -29.02 -3.54 -0.72
N TYR A 43 -29.37 -2.40 -0.12
CA TYR A 43 -29.70 -1.16 -0.87
C TYR A 43 -28.55 -0.60 -1.75
N LEU A 44 -27.30 -0.92 -1.42
CA LEU A 44 -26.12 -0.62 -2.24
C LEU A 44 -25.77 -1.68 -3.31
N GLY A 45 -26.55 -2.75 -3.40
CA GLY A 45 -26.32 -3.86 -4.31
C GLY A 45 -24.93 -4.53 -4.17
N HIS A 46 -24.45 -5.07 -5.29
CA HIS A 46 -23.16 -5.77 -5.41
C HIS A 46 -21.92 -4.86 -5.46
N GLY A 47 -22.05 -3.56 -5.13
CA GLY A 47 -20.97 -2.59 -5.27
C GLY A 47 -19.65 -3.07 -4.67
N THR A 48 -18.53 -2.73 -5.32
CA THR A 48 -17.20 -3.27 -5.00
C THR A 48 -16.74 -2.92 -3.58
N LEU A 49 -16.29 -3.96 -2.86
CA LEU A 49 -15.50 -3.81 -1.64
C LEU A 49 -14.07 -3.41 -2.06
N CYS A 50 -13.48 -2.45 -1.36
CA CYS A 50 -12.17 -1.91 -1.71
C CYS A 50 -11.11 -2.37 -0.71
N GLY A 51 -9.95 -2.80 -1.22
CA GLY A 51 -8.81 -3.22 -0.41
C GLY A 51 -9.02 -4.59 0.25
N ALA A 52 -8.40 -4.75 1.43
CA ALA A 52 -8.59 -5.90 2.30
C ALA A 52 -10.07 -6.07 2.63
N GLN A 53 -10.58 -7.31 2.65
CA GLN A 53 -11.98 -7.60 2.90
C GLN A 53 -12.20 -8.89 3.69
N VAL A 54 -13.22 -8.91 4.53
CA VAL A 54 -13.73 -10.11 5.19
C VAL A 54 -15.26 -10.11 5.06
N ARG A 55 -15.84 -11.27 4.74
CA ARG A 55 -17.27 -11.43 4.50
C ARG A 55 -17.82 -12.52 5.40
N TYR A 56 -19.04 -12.33 5.88
CA TYR A 56 -19.73 -13.25 6.76
C TYR A 56 -21.15 -13.52 6.25
N LEU A 57 -21.58 -14.77 6.34
CA LEU A 57 -22.98 -15.17 6.35
C LEU A 57 -23.40 -15.34 7.80
N VAL A 58 -24.61 -14.87 8.14
CA VAL A 58 -25.16 -14.98 9.49
C VAL A 58 -26.20 -16.10 9.49
N ARG A 59 -25.98 -17.12 10.32
CA ARG A 59 -26.86 -18.28 10.42
C ARG A 59 -27.46 -18.40 11.81
N SER A 60 -28.73 -18.74 11.85
CA SER A 60 -29.46 -19.22 13.02
C SER A 60 -29.50 -20.75 12.96
N SER A 61 -29.27 -21.41 14.09
CA SER A 61 -29.37 -22.87 14.18
C SER A 61 -30.78 -23.39 13.93
N THR A 62 -31.82 -22.57 14.14
CA THR A 62 -33.24 -22.95 13.98
C THR A 62 -33.87 -22.43 12.69
N LYS A 63 -33.38 -21.31 12.15
CA LYS A 63 -33.98 -20.63 10.98
C LYS A 63 -33.05 -20.55 9.76
N GLY A 64 -31.84 -21.09 9.85
CA GLY A 64 -30.89 -21.10 8.74
C GLY A 64 -30.29 -19.72 8.45
N LEU A 65 -30.19 -19.34 7.18
CA LEU A 65 -29.52 -18.11 6.77
C LEU A 65 -30.40 -16.89 7.03
N ILE A 66 -29.96 -15.96 7.87
CA ILE A 66 -30.76 -14.79 8.32
C ILE A 66 -30.15 -13.43 7.96
N GLY A 67 -28.90 -13.41 7.48
CA GLY A 67 -28.23 -12.15 7.16
C GLY A 67 -26.82 -12.34 6.61
N ALA A 68 -26.14 -11.21 6.39
CA ALA A 68 -24.76 -11.16 5.93
C ALA A 68 -24.09 -9.84 6.33
N ALA A 69 -22.77 -9.86 6.44
CA ALA A 69 -21.97 -8.67 6.69
C ALA A 69 -20.66 -8.70 5.88
N SER A 70 -20.06 -7.53 5.67
CA SER A 70 -18.68 -7.43 5.22
C SER A 70 -17.95 -6.27 5.86
N PHE A 71 -16.65 -6.46 5.98
CA PHE A 71 -15.70 -5.45 6.39
C PHE A 71 -14.67 -5.25 5.28
N SER A 72 -14.21 -4.02 5.09
CA SER A 72 -13.19 -3.66 4.12
C SER A 72 -12.15 -2.71 4.72
N SER A 73 -11.07 -2.43 3.99
CA SER A 73 -10.16 -1.34 4.32
C SER A 73 -10.93 -0.02 4.54
N ALA A 74 -10.43 0.79 5.46
CA ALA A 74 -10.99 2.10 5.78
C ALA A 74 -10.99 3.07 4.59
N ALA A 75 -11.89 4.05 4.66
CA ALA A 75 -11.86 5.20 3.75
C ALA A 75 -10.59 6.02 3.99
N TRP A 76 -9.95 6.50 2.91
CA TRP A 76 -8.64 7.16 3.00
C TRP A 76 -8.65 8.43 3.85
N LYS A 77 -9.65 9.29 3.65
CA LYS A 77 -9.80 10.56 4.35
C LYS A 77 -11.23 10.73 4.80
N VAL A 78 -11.42 10.92 6.10
CA VAL A 78 -12.73 11.15 6.71
C VAL A 78 -12.53 12.19 7.80
N ALA A 79 -12.89 13.45 7.53
CA ALA A 79 -12.58 14.59 8.40
C ALA A 79 -13.00 14.34 9.86
N VAL A 80 -14.28 13.99 10.08
CA VAL A 80 -14.80 13.74 11.44
C VAL A 80 -14.08 12.59 12.18
N ARG A 81 -13.61 11.57 11.47
CA ARG A 81 -12.82 10.49 12.07
C ARG A 81 -11.42 10.98 12.39
N ASP A 82 -10.80 11.67 11.44
CA ASP A 82 -9.43 12.15 11.57
C ASP A 82 -9.32 13.17 12.73
N GLU A 83 -10.32 14.04 12.89
CA GLU A 83 -10.50 14.94 14.04
C GLU A 83 -10.76 14.18 15.34
N TRP A 84 -11.64 13.16 15.30
CA TRP A 84 -11.90 12.34 16.48
C TRP A 84 -10.63 11.60 16.93
N ILE A 85 -9.83 11.04 16.02
CA ILE A 85 -8.56 10.40 16.39
C ILE A 85 -7.55 11.45 16.85
N GLY A 86 -7.48 12.59 16.16
CA GLY A 86 -6.55 13.69 16.41
C GLY A 86 -5.17 13.44 15.80
N TRP A 87 -5.09 12.70 14.69
CA TRP A 87 -3.84 12.40 13.97
C TRP A 87 -3.59 13.36 12.81
N ASP A 88 -2.32 13.56 12.44
CA ASP A 88 -1.93 14.29 11.24
C ASP A 88 -1.94 13.38 9.98
N PRO A 89 -1.77 13.95 8.77
CA PRO A 89 -1.78 13.17 7.52
C PRO A 89 -0.72 12.06 7.42
N GLU A 90 0.46 12.26 7.99
CA GLU A 90 1.58 11.31 7.97
C GLU A 90 1.28 10.13 8.91
N THR A 91 0.92 10.44 10.16
CA THR A 91 0.48 9.46 11.16
C THR A 91 -0.72 8.64 10.68
N ARG A 92 -1.69 9.28 10.02
CA ARG A 92 -2.81 8.58 9.38
C ARG A 92 -2.30 7.60 8.34
N SER A 93 -1.39 8.00 7.46
CA SER A 93 -0.90 7.11 6.39
C SER A 93 -0.28 5.83 6.95
N LEU A 94 0.42 5.93 8.08
CA LEU A 94 1.07 4.82 8.76
C LEU A 94 0.08 3.91 9.51
N ASN A 95 -1.00 4.47 10.08
CA ASN A 95 -1.91 3.74 10.96
C ASN A 95 -3.27 3.39 10.33
N LEU A 96 -3.56 3.86 9.11
CA LEU A 96 -4.87 3.66 8.47
C LEU A 96 -5.22 2.19 8.27
N SER A 97 -4.24 1.31 8.08
CA SER A 97 -4.44 -0.14 7.94
C SER A 97 -5.07 -0.79 9.18
N ARG A 98 -4.94 -0.15 10.35
CA ARG A 98 -5.51 -0.57 11.63
C ARG A 98 -6.96 -0.11 11.83
N VAL A 99 -7.53 0.59 10.85
CA VAL A 99 -8.94 0.98 10.81
C VAL A 99 -9.67 0.13 9.77
N VAL A 100 -10.81 -0.44 10.16
CA VAL A 100 -11.58 -1.35 9.31
C VAL A 100 -13.02 -0.88 9.19
N ALA A 101 -13.52 -0.76 7.95
CA ALA A 101 -14.86 -0.28 7.68
C ALA A 101 -15.87 -1.43 7.60
N ASN A 102 -16.99 -1.36 8.32
CA ASN A 102 -18.14 -2.22 8.08
C ASN A 102 -18.88 -1.74 6.82
N SER A 103 -18.51 -2.29 5.67
CA SER A 103 -18.97 -1.83 4.36
C SER A 103 -20.36 -2.34 3.97
N ARG A 104 -20.80 -3.48 4.52
CA ARG A 104 -22.15 -4.04 4.32
C ARG A 104 -22.65 -4.67 5.61
N PHE A 105 -23.92 -4.42 5.91
CA PHE A 105 -24.63 -5.06 7.00
C PHE A 105 -26.07 -5.30 6.57
N LEU A 106 -26.47 -6.57 6.51
CA LEU A 106 -27.75 -7.02 5.98
C LEU A 106 -28.39 -8.01 6.95
N ILE A 107 -29.61 -7.70 7.36
CA ILE A 107 -30.58 -8.69 7.85
C ILE A 107 -31.58 -8.90 6.73
N LEU A 108 -31.95 -10.15 6.45
CA LEU A 108 -32.86 -10.44 5.34
C LEU A 108 -34.24 -9.82 5.58
N PRO A 109 -34.93 -9.30 4.55
CA PRO A 109 -36.17 -8.52 4.73
C PRO A 109 -37.31 -9.28 5.44
N HIS A 110 -37.34 -10.60 5.31
CA HIS A 110 -38.34 -11.47 5.96
C HIS A 110 -37.99 -11.78 7.43
N VAL A 111 -36.83 -11.34 7.93
CA VAL A 111 -36.40 -11.55 9.33
C VAL A 111 -36.68 -10.29 10.14
N ARG A 112 -37.65 -10.36 11.06
CA ARG A 112 -38.09 -9.26 11.91
C ARG A 112 -38.05 -9.68 13.38
N VAL A 113 -36.84 -9.65 13.93
CA VAL A 113 -36.58 -10.03 15.32
C VAL A 113 -35.97 -8.84 16.08
N PRO A 114 -36.62 -8.34 17.14
CA PRO A 114 -36.07 -7.28 17.97
C PRO A 114 -34.67 -7.60 18.49
N HIS A 115 -33.80 -6.59 18.57
CA HIS A 115 -32.43 -6.67 19.07
C HIS A 115 -31.46 -7.58 18.29
N LEU A 116 -31.90 -8.26 17.22
CA LEU A 116 -31.05 -9.11 16.39
C LEU A 116 -29.86 -8.36 15.79
N ALA A 117 -30.11 -7.15 15.26
CA ALA A 117 -29.07 -6.35 14.62
C ALA A 117 -27.91 -6.00 15.55
N SER A 118 -28.20 -5.48 16.75
CA SER A 118 -27.17 -5.15 17.72
C SER A 118 -26.50 -6.41 18.29
N HIS A 119 -27.23 -7.51 18.43
CA HIS A 119 -26.65 -8.80 18.82
C HIS A 119 -25.61 -9.29 17.79
N ILE A 120 -25.95 -9.28 16.50
CA ILE A 120 -25.03 -9.67 15.41
C ILE A 120 -23.82 -8.73 15.37
N LEU A 121 -24.02 -7.40 15.46
CA LEU A 121 -22.93 -6.44 15.49
C LEU A 121 -21.98 -6.69 16.67
N GLY A 122 -22.51 -6.98 17.86
CA GLY A 122 -21.70 -7.34 19.02
C GLY A 122 -20.87 -8.62 18.80
N LYS A 123 -21.41 -9.63 18.10
CA LYS A 123 -20.65 -10.82 17.72
C LYS A 123 -19.57 -10.49 16.68
N LEU A 124 -19.89 -9.70 15.66
CA LEU A 124 -18.95 -9.30 14.60
C LEU A 124 -17.75 -8.55 15.20
N VAL A 125 -18.00 -7.60 16.11
CA VAL A 125 -16.96 -6.83 16.81
C VAL A 125 -16.00 -7.73 17.60
N ARG A 126 -16.49 -8.85 18.17
CA ARG A 126 -15.66 -9.80 18.92
C ARG A 126 -14.85 -10.74 18.02
N GLN A 127 -15.45 -11.19 16.91
CA GLN A 127 -14.82 -12.18 16.02
C GLN A 127 -13.89 -11.54 14.98
N LEU A 128 -14.29 -10.41 14.40
CA LEU A 128 -13.58 -9.75 13.31
C LEU A 128 -12.11 -9.47 13.60
N PRO A 129 -11.68 -8.98 14.79
CA PRO A 129 -10.28 -8.64 15.00
C PRO A 129 -9.35 -9.84 14.83
N GLY A 130 -9.75 -11.01 15.34
CA GLY A 130 -8.99 -12.25 15.17
C GLY A 130 -9.02 -12.77 13.73
N ASP A 131 -10.18 -12.70 13.07
CA ASP A 131 -10.30 -13.08 11.66
C ASP A 131 -9.45 -12.17 10.74
N TRP A 132 -9.42 -10.87 11.02
CA TRP A 132 -8.65 -9.89 10.27
C TRP A 132 -7.14 -10.09 10.47
N GLU A 133 -6.70 -10.27 11.72
CA GLU A 133 -5.31 -10.56 12.07
C GLU A 133 -4.83 -11.86 11.43
N ALA A 134 -5.62 -12.93 11.48
CA ALA A 134 -5.27 -14.20 10.84
C ALA A 134 -5.10 -14.08 9.31
N ILE A 135 -5.86 -13.20 8.66
CA ILE A 135 -5.80 -13.02 7.20
C ILE A 135 -4.70 -12.05 6.80
N TYR A 136 -4.55 -10.93 7.51
CA TYR A 136 -3.73 -9.79 7.08
C TYR A 136 -2.47 -9.58 7.93
N GLY A 137 -2.28 -10.33 9.02
CA GLY A 137 -1.11 -10.22 9.90
C GLY A 137 -1.11 -8.98 10.80
N GLU A 138 -2.21 -8.22 10.81
CA GLU A 138 -2.35 -7.00 11.58
C GLU A 138 -3.71 -6.99 12.28
N ARG A 139 -3.73 -6.74 13.58
CA ARG A 139 -4.98 -6.65 14.34
C ARG A 139 -5.56 -5.23 14.26
N PRO A 140 -6.84 -5.05 13.88
CA PRO A 140 -7.45 -3.74 13.84
C PRO A 140 -7.63 -3.16 15.25
N LEU A 141 -7.57 -1.83 15.35
CA LEU A 141 -7.83 -1.08 16.58
C LEU A 141 -9.18 -0.37 16.58
N LEU A 142 -9.70 -0.05 15.41
CA LEU A 142 -10.90 0.77 15.26
C LEU A 142 -11.75 0.24 14.13
N LEU A 143 -13.05 0.12 14.39
CA LEU A 143 -14.03 -0.12 13.34
C LEU A 143 -14.75 1.18 13.00
N GLU A 144 -15.04 1.38 11.73
CA GLU A 144 -15.84 2.51 11.23
C GLU A 144 -17.04 2.01 10.43
N THR A 145 -18.13 2.78 10.39
CA THR A 145 -19.23 2.55 9.45
C THR A 145 -19.87 3.88 9.05
N PHE A 146 -20.56 3.86 7.92
CA PHE A 146 -21.19 5.02 7.31
C PHE A 146 -22.66 4.72 7.04
N VAL A 147 -23.54 5.35 7.80
CA VAL A 147 -24.99 5.13 7.73
C VAL A 147 -25.63 6.31 6.99
N GLU A 148 -26.29 6.03 5.86
CA GLU A 148 -27.00 7.06 5.08
C GLU A 148 -28.15 7.67 5.88
N GLU A 149 -28.04 8.97 6.20
CA GLU A 149 -28.89 9.64 7.17
C GLU A 149 -30.36 9.70 6.74
N SER A 150 -30.61 9.83 5.44
CA SER A 150 -31.96 9.87 4.86
C SER A 150 -32.67 8.51 4.86
N ARG A 151 -31.93 7.40 5.02
CA ARG A 151 -32.50 6.04 4.95
C ARG A 151 -32.58 5.34 6.30
N PHE A 152 -31.57 5.56 7.15
CA PHE A 152 -31.42 4.77 8.37
C PHE A 152 -31.05 5.65 9.56
N SER A 153 -31.65 5.35 10.71
CA SER A 153 -31.38 6.06 11.97
C SER A 153 -30.04 5.70 12.60
N GLY A 154 -29.46 4.54 12.27
CA GLY A 154 -28.26 3.98 12.89
C GLY A 154 -28.49 3.35 14.28
N THR A 155 -29.75 3.12 14.68
CA THR A 155 -30.10 2.65 16.04
C THR A 155 -29.38 1.38 16.45
N CYS A 156 -29.21 0.40 15.55
CA CYS A 156 -28.53 -0.85 15.85
C CYS A 156 -27.05 -0.66 16.22
N TYR A 157 -26.35 0.28 15.58
CA TYR A 157 -24.96 0.61 15.89
C TYR A 157 -24.85 1.26 17.27
N ARG A 158 -25.72 2.23 17.59
CA ARG A 158 -25.76 2.82 18.95
C ARG A 158 -26.04 1.76 20.02
N ALA A 159 -27.04 0.90 19.79
CA ALA A 159 -27.39 -0.19 20.70
C ALA A 159 -26.27 -1.23 20.85
N ALA A 160 -25.41 -1.40 19.84
CA ALA A 160 -24.23 -2.25 19.92
C ALA A 160 -23.00 -1.55 20.53
N GLY A 161 -23.13 -0.31 21.02
CA GLY A 161 -22.04 0.44 21.66
C GLY A 161 -21.14 1.25 20.72
N TRP A 162 -21.53 1.42 19.45
CA TRP A 162 -20.79 2.28 18.51
C TRP A 162 -21.06 3.75 18.81
N LYS A 163 -20.02 4.58 18.70
CA LYS A 163 -20.06 6.02 18.97
C LYS A 163 -20.30 6.78 17.67
N GLU A 164 -21.38 7.56 17.62
CA GLU A 164 -21.60 8.52 16.53
C GLU A 164 -20.67 9.72 16.73
N ILE A 165 -19.88 10.05 15.71
CA ILE A 165 -18.85 11.10 15.81
C ILE A 165 -19.11 12.30 14.90
N GLY A 166 -20.10 12.22 14.00
CA GLY A 166 -20.44 13.31 13.11
C GLY A 166 -20.98 12.83 11.76
N ARG A 167 -20.92 13.72 10.77
CA ARG A 167 -21.47 13.53 9.43
C ARG A 167 -20.38 13.65 8.36
N THR A 168 -20.53 12.92 7.27
CA THR A 168 -19.71 13.13 6.07
C THR A 168 -20.14 14.42 5.36
N ALA A 169 -19.21 15.05 4.63
CA ALA A 169 -19.49 16.26 3.85
C ALA A 169 -20.34 16.01 2.57
N GLY A 170 -20.92 14.82 2.39
CA GLY A 170 -21.68 14.47 1.19
C GLY A 170 -20.83 14.40 -0.09
N LEU A 171 -19.53 14.15 0.03
CA LEU A 171 -18.63 13.99 -1.12
C LEU A 171 -18.42 12.49 -1.39
N GLY A 172 -18.80 12.03 -2.57
CA GLY A 172 -18.53 10.68 -3.04
C GLY A 172 -17.04 10.45 -3.31
N ARG A 173 -16.67 9.22 -3.71
CA ARG A 173 -15.26 8.86 -3.99
C ARG A 173 -14.57 9.72 -5.06
N LYS A 174 -15.34 10.35 -5.95
CA LYS A 174 -14.86 11.26 -7.01
C LYS A 174 -15.06 12.75 -6.68
N GLY A 175 -15.41 13.09 -5.44
CA GLY A 175 -15.70 14.48 -5.03
C GLY A 175 -17.03 15.04 -5.52
N GLN A 176 -17.91 14.21 -6.09
CA GLN A 176 -19.24 14.60 -6.54
C GLN A 176 -20.32 14.22 -5.51
N GLY A 177 -21.43 14.97 -5.50
CA GLY A 177 -22.51 14.86 -4.53
C GLY A 177 -22.93 13.42 -4.21
N ALA A 178 -22.84 13.06 -2.94
CA ALA A 178 -23.25 11.80 -2.37
C ALA A 178 -24.12 12.05 -1.13
N PRO A 179 -25.01 11.10 -0.76
CA PRO A 179 -25.81 11.23 0.43
C PRO A 179 -24.95 11.46 1.68
N VAL A 180 -25.39 12.38 2.54
CA VAL A 180 -24.77 12.62 3.86
C VAL A 180 -24.93 11.34 4.69
N LYS A 181 -23.83 10.95 5.35
CA LYS A 181 -23.78 9.75 6.18
C LYS A 181 -23.37 10.09 7.59
N LYS A 182 -24.06 9.52 8.57
CA LYS A 182 -23.61 9.46 9.96
C LYS A 182 -22.41 8.53 10.04
N VAL A 183 -21.34 8.98 10.69
CA VAL A 183 -20.12 8.21 10.91
C VAL A 183 -20.16 7.65 12.32
N PHE A 184 -20.05 6.33 12.42
CA PHE A 184 -19.96 5.64 13.70
C PHE A 184 -18.61 4.94 13.83
N LEU A 185 -18.03 5.00 15.02
CA LEU A 185 -16.78 4.35 15.38
C LEU A 185 -16.97 3.36 16.52
N TYR A 186 -16.20 2.26 16.47
CA TYR A 186 -16.09 1.31 17.58
C TYR A 186 -14.61 1.08 17.91
N PRO A 187 -14.09 1.67 18.99
CA PRO A 187 -12.75 1.38 19.49
C PRO A 187 -12.70 -0.07 20.02
N LEU A 188 -11.74 -0.88 19.55
CA LEU A 188 -11.61 -2.29 19.94
C LEU A 188 -10.85 -2.48 21.26
N SER A 189 -10.19 -1.44 21.76
CA SER A 189 -9.65 -1.35 23.12
C SER A 189 -9.80 0.06 23.68
N PRO A 190 -9.70 0.26 25.02
CA PRO A 190 -9.69 1.59 25.63
C PRO A 190 -8.56 2.49 25.09
N GLU A 191 -7.42 1.91 24.74
CA GLU A 191 -6.21 2.62 24.27
C GLU A 191 -6.24 2.88 22.76
N ALA A 192 -7.18 2.30 22.01
CA ALA A 192 -7.20 2.31 20.55
C ALA A 192 -7.03 3.72 19.95
N ARG A 193 -7.72 4.73 20.49
CA ARG A 193 -7.60 6.12 20.03
C ARG A 193 -6.17 6.65 20.22
N SER A 194 -5.55 6.37 21.35
CA SER A 194 -4.19 6.81 21.65
C SER A 194 -3.15 6.10 20.79
N LEU A 195 -3.31 4.79 20.60
CA LEU A 195 -2.43 3.97 19.75
C LEU A 195 -2.53 4.36 18.27
N LEU A 196 -3.69 4.81 17.80
CA LEU A 196 -3.83 5.33 16.45
C LEU A 196 -3.19 6.71 16.30
N ARG A 197 -3.35 7.59 17.30
CA ARG A 197 -2.87 8.98 17.26
C ARG A 197 -1.37 9.13 17.47
N ASN A 198 -0.80 8.40 18.41
CA ASN A 198 0.59 8.60 18.83
C ASN A 198 1.53 7.60 18.15
N GLY A 199 1.00 6.79 17.23
CA GLY A 199 1.51 5.45 16.96
C GLY A 199 1.28 4.54 18.16
N SER A 200 1.38 3.23 17.96
CA SER A 200 1.60 2.38 19.12
C SER A 200 2.87 2.90 19.81
N PRO A 201 2.95 3.00 21.16
CA PRO A 201 4.24 2.77 21.80
C PRO A 201 4.83 1.55 21.12
N VAL A 202 6.14 1.51 20.94
CA VAL A 202 6.80 0.26 20.58
C VAL A 202 6.57 -0.70 21.75
N PHE A 203 5.36 -1.23 21.89
CA PHE A 203 5.12 -2.51 22.48
C PHE A 203 5.85 -3.41 21.50
N GLN A 204 7.03 -3.84 21.92
CA GLN A 204 7.53 -5.14 21.57
C GLN A 204 6.40 -6.11 21.94
N THR A 205 5.44 -6.29 21.03
CA THR A 205 4.70 -7.53 20.96
C THR A 205 5.79 -8.59 21.02
N PRO A 206 5.74 -9.60 21.91
CA PRO A 206 6.62 -10.74 21.73
C PRO A 206 6.36 -11.14 20.30
N ALA A 207 7.39 -11.01 19.45
CA ALA A 207 7.25 -11.28 18.05
C ALA A 207 6.58 -12.65 18.00
N ILE A 208 5.39 -12.75 17.41
CA ILE A 208 5.11 -13.97 16.66
C ILE A 208 6.36 -14.05 15.81
N PRO A 209 7.26 -15.04 16.03
CA PRO A 209 8.51 -15.06 15.30
C PRO A 209 8.08 -14.91 13.85
N LEU A 210 8.51 -13.81 13.20
CA LEU A 210 8.37 -13.75 11.76
C LEU A 210 8.95 -15.09 11.32
N PRO A 211 8.16 -15.92 10.59
CA PRO A 211 8.62 -17.25 10.22
C PRO A 211 10.04 -17.07 9.71
N VAL A 212 10.99 -17.78 10.34
CA VAL A 212 12.41 -17.65 10.00
C VAL A 212 12.47 -17.70 8.49
N PRO A 213 13.00 -16.65 7.82
CA PRO A 213 12.96 -16.58 6.37
C PRO A 213 13.44 -17.90 5.78
N ALA A 214 12.66 -18.49 4.88
CA ALA A 214 13.03 -19.79 4.33
C ALA A 214 14.32 -19.68 3.49
N ASP A 215 14.59 -18.50 2.93
CA ASP A 215 15.78 -18.16 2.18
C ASP A 215 16.04 -16.64 2.14
N TRP A 216 17.11 -16.25 1.45
CA TRP A 216 17.54 -14.85 1.26
C TRP A 216 16.43 -13.97 0.65
N ALA A 217 15.59 -14.51 -0.23
CA ALA A 217 14.58 -13.69 -0.90
C ALA A 217 13.46 -13.30 0.08
N GLU A 218 13.08 -14.21 0.96
CA GLU A 218 12.20 -13.86 2.09
C GLU A 218 12.89 -12.93 3.07
N GLU A 219 14.17 -13.13 3.35
CA GLU A 219 14.90 -12.23 4.25
C GLU A 219 14.84 -10.78 3.76
N GLU A 220 15.09 -10.54 2.47
CA GLU A 220 15.15 -9.21 1.86
C GLU A 220 13.79 -8.59 1.53
N PHE A 221 12.79 -9.39 1.17
CA PHE A 221 11.53 -8.89 0.59
C PHE A 221 10.28 -9.24 1.40
N LEU A 222 10.39 -9.97 2.51
CA LEU A 222 9.24 -10.17 3.39
C LEU A 222 8.87 -8.85 4.06
N GLY A 223 7.59 -8.46 3.97
CA GLY A 223 7.08 -7.20 4.53
C GLY A 223 7.03 -6.03 3.55
N VAL A 224 7.41 -6.20 2.28
CA VAL A 224 7.13 -5.21 1.23
C VAL A 224 5.60 -4.96 1.17
N PRO A 225 5.14 -3.68 1.24
CA PRO A 225 3.72 -3.34 1.34
C PRO A 225 2.99 -3.43 -0.01
N LEU A 226 2.96 -4.64 -0.59
CA LEU A 226 2.26 -4.90 -1.84
C LEU A 226 0.74 -5.07 -1.62
N PRO A 227 -0.10 -4.68 -2.60
CA PRO A 227 -1.55 -4.67 -2.45
C PRO A 227 -2.19 -6.02 -2.16
N ASP A 228 -1.57 -7.12 -2.61
CA ASP A 228 -2.08 -8.47 -2.34
C ASP A 228 -0.98 -9.53 -2.31
N LYS A 229 -1.24 -10.61 -1.56
CA LYS A 229 -0.27 -11.70 -1.32
C LYS A 229 0.24 -12.39 -2.59
N ARG A 230 -0.47 -12.33 -3.71
CA ARG A 230 0.00 -12.91 -4.99
C ARG A 230 1.13 -12.07 -5.58
N LEU A 231 1.10 -10.75 -5.40
CA LEU A 231 2.20 -9.88 -5.80
C LEU A 231 3.41 -10.12 -4.88
N SER A 232 3.21 -10.28 -3.58
CA SER A 232 4.29 -10.68 -2.65
C SER A 232 4.91 -12.03 -3.04
N ALA A 233 4.09 -13.05 -3.27
CA ALA A 233 4.58 -14.35 -3.73
C ALA A 233 5.28 -14.26 -5.10
N ARG A 234 4.80 -13.39 -5.98
CA ARG A 234 5.42 -13.13 -7.29
C ARG A 234 6.79 -12.47 -7.13
N LEU A 235 6.92 -11.46 -6.27
CA LEU A 235 8.18 -10.80 -5.97
C LEU A 235 9.22 -11.81 -5.50
N LEU A 236 8.87 -12.64 -4.51
CA LEU A 236 9.77 -13.68 -4.00
C LEU A 236 10.18 -14.68 -5.09
N SER A 237 9.23 -15.11 -5.93
CA SER A 237 9.54 -15.98 -7.07
C SER A 237 10.47 -15.31 -8.08
N LEU A 238 10.25 -14.02 -8.40
CA LEU A 238 11.07 -13.29 -9.37
C LEU A 238 12.48 -13.04 -8.84
N ALA A 239 12.61 -12.65 -7.56
CA ALA A 239 13.90 -12.47 -6.90
C ALA A 239 14.74 -13.75 -6.99
N ARG A 240 14.14 -14.91 -6.65
CA ARG A 240 14.77 -16.23 -6.77
C ARG A 240 15.15 -16.57 -8.22
N ASP A 241 14.22 -16.39 -9.15
CA ASP A 241 14.43 -16.68 -10.58
C ASP A 241 15.56 -15.80 -11.17
N PHE A 242 15.67 -14.53 -10.76
CA PHE A 242 16.69 -13.60 -11.24
C PHE A 242 18.05 -13.89 -10.59
N PHE A 243 18.10 -14.17 -9.30
CA PHE A 243 19.35 -14.55 -8.63
C PHE A 243 19.93 -15.84 -9.19
N ALA A 244 19.07 -16.81 -9.54
CA ALA A 244 19.52 -18.06 -10.15
C ALA A 244 20.12 -17.85 -11.57
N ARG A 245 19.74 -16.75 -12.26
CA ARG A 245 20.13 -16.46 -13.65
C ARG A 245 20.29 -14.94 -13.88
N PRO A 246 21.28 -14.28 -13.26
CA PRO A 246 21.34 -12.82 -13.17
C PRO A 246 21.58 -12.10 -14.49
N THR A 247 22.19 -12.78 -15.46
CA THR A 247 22.47 -12.24 -16.81
C THR A 247 21.48 -12.70 -17.87
N ALA A 248 20.50 -13.53 -17.49
CA ALA A 248 19.54 -14.08 -18.43
C ALA A 248 18.42 -13.08 -18.75
N GLN A 249 17.92 -13.14 -19.98
CA GLN A 249 16.74 -12.35 -20.35
C GLN A 249 15.52 -12.78 -19.52
N LEU A 250 14.55 -11.88 -19.34
CA LEU A 250 13.37 -12.12 -18.50
C LEU A 250 12.67 -13.49 -18.76
N PRO A 251 12.42 -13.91 -20.02
CA PRO A 251 11.80 -15.22 -20.27
C PRO A 251 12.69 -16.40 -19.88
N GLN A 252 14.00 -16.27 -20.05
CA GLN A 252 14.99 -17.29 -19.70
C GLN A 252 15.12 -17.41 -18.18
N ALA A 253 15.16 -16.30 -17.45
CA ALA A 253 15.14 -16.28 -15.99
C ALA A 253 13.87 -16.95 -15.44
N CYS A 254 12.71 -16.59 -15.98
CA CYS A 254 11.40 -17.13 -15.55
C CYS A 254 11.19 -18.62 -15.89
N GLY A 255 11.90 -19.17 -16.87
CA GLY A 255 11.87 -20.60 -17.23
C GLY A 255 10.55 -21.15 -17.80
N SER A 256 9.47 -20.35 -17.88
CA SER A 256 8.21 -20.75 -18.51
C SER A 256 7.40 -19.56 -19.00
N ARG A 257 6.64 -19.74 -20.09
CA ARG A 257 5.78 -18.69 -20.66
C ARG A 257 4.78 -18.11 -19.64
N ALA A 258 4.24 -18.96 -18.76
CA ALA A 258 3.30 -18.55 -17.72
C ALA A 258 3.97 -17.62 -16.67
N LYS A 259 5.17 -17.98 -16.19
CA LYS A 259 5.95 -17.13 -15.29
C LYS A 259 6.36 -15.83 -15.97
N THR A 260 6.83 -15.88 -17.21
CA THR A 260 7.21 -14.69 -17.99
C THR A 260 6.04 -13.70 -18.13
N LYS A 261 4.85 -14.18 -18.51
CA LYS A 261 3.67 -13.29 -18.62
C LYS A 261 3.27 -12.71 -17.27
N ALA A 262 3.46 -13.45 -16.18
CA ALA A 262 3.21 -12.97 -14.85
C ALA A 262 4.25 -11.94 -14.38
N ALA A 263 5.51 -12.06 -14.82
CA ALA A 263 6.56 -11.08 -14.59
C ALA A 263 6.24 -9.74 -15.29
N TYR A 264 5.85 -9.78 -16.56
CA TYR A 264 5.40 -8.57 -17.27
C TYR A 264 4.24 -7.89 -16.55
N ARG A 265 3.22 -8.65 -16.15
CA ARG A 265 2.08 -8.10 -15.36
C ARG A 265 2.48 -7.56 -13.99
N PHE A 266 3.57 -8.08 -13.41
CA PHE A 266 4.08 -7.60 -12.13
C PHE A 266 4.76 -6.24 -12.30
N PHE A 267 5.62 -6.09 -13.30
CA PHE A 267 6.28 -4.80 -13.61
C PHE A 267 5.32 -3.74 -14.15
N ASP A 268 4.27 -4.14 -14.86
CA ASP A 268 3.23 -3.24 -15.39
C ASP A 268 2.20 -2.80 -14.32
N HIS A 269 2.31 -3.31 -13.09
CA HIS A 269 1.36 -3.02 -12.04
C HIS A 269 1.67 -1.67 -11.36
N GLU A 270 0.76 -0.69 -11.45
CA GLU A 270 0.94 0.69 -10.96
C GLU A 270 1.43 0.83 -9.50
N LYS A 271 1.12 -0.16 -8.65
CA LYS A 271 1.55 -0.19 -7.23
C LYS A 271 2.84 -0.96 -6.95
N VAL A 272 3.53 -1.43 -7.98
CA VAL A 272 4.84 -2.06 -7.90
C VAL A 272 5.86 -1.03 -8.35
N THR A 273 6.28 -0.18 -7.42
CA THR A 273 7.28 0.88 -7.68
C THR A 273 8.62 0.51 -7.05
N MET A 274 9.71 1.11 -7.56
CA MET A 274 11.05 0.92 -7.01
C MET A 274 11.11 1.19 -5.50
N ASP A 275 10.55 2.32 -5.06
CA ASP A 275 10.51 2.71 -3.64
C ASP A 275 9.78 1.68 -2.77
N ILE A 276 8.65 1.15 -3.26
CA ILE A 276 7.89 0.11 -2.55
C ILE A 276 8.73 -1.15 -2.46
N LEU A 277 9.30 -1.62 -3.56
CA LEU A 277 10.08 -2.86 -3.60
C LEU A 277 11.33 -2.79 -2.71
N LEU A 278 12.04 -1.66 -2.69
CA LEU A 278 13.24 -1.47 -1.88
C LEU A 278 12.93 -1.24 -0.41
N SER A 279 11.70 -0.88 -0.02
CA SER A 279 11.37 -0.52 1.36
C SER A 279 11.64 -1.61 2.41
N ALA A 280 11.57 -2.89 2.04
CA ALA A 280 11.93 -3.98 2.94
C ALA A 280 13.44 -4.24 2.95
N HIS A 281 14.06 -4.21 1.77
CA HIS A 281 15.51 -4.37 1.61
C HIS A 281 16.28 -3.30 2.39
N THR A 282 15.87 -2.03 2.33
CA THR A 282 16.53 -0.95 3.07
C THR A 282 16.46 -1.17 4.58
N LYS A 283 15.36 -1.71 5.10
CA LYS A 283 15.25 -2.07 6.53
C LYS A 283 16.22 -3.20 6.90
N LYS A 284 16.39 -4.20 6.03
CA LYS A 284 17.38 -5.27 6.24
C LYS A 284 18.81 -4.77 6.17
N THR A 285 19.08 -3.82 5.28
CA THR A 285 20.35 -3.10 5.26
C THR A 285 20.59 -2.40 6.60
N GLU A 286 19.60 -1.67 7.14
CA GLU A 286 19.72 -1.02 8.46
C GLU A 286 19.96 -2.02 9.60
N GLU A 287 19.29 -3.17 9.59
CA GLU A 287 19.51 -4.26 10.56
C GLU A 287 20.95 -4.78 10.51
N ARG A 288 21.50 -4.97 9.30
CA ARG A 288 22.91 -5.37 9.12
C ARG A 288 23.86 -4.28 9.59
N MET A 289 23.59 -3.01 9.24
CA MET A 289 24.39 -1.86 9.66
C MET A 289 24.50 -1.73 11.17
N ALA A 290 23.42 -2.03 11.90
CA ALA A 290 23.39 -1.96 13.37
C ALA A 290 24.39 -2.90 14.06
N ALA A 291 24.87 -3.95 13.37
CA ALA A 291 25.88 -4.87 13.90
C ALA A 291 27.31 -4.30 13.83
N HIS A 292 27.51 -3.16 13.16
CA HIS A 292 28.82 -2.55 12.98
C HIS A 292 28.90 -1.21 13.73
N PRO A 293 30.07 -0.89 14.34
CA PRO A 293 30.27 0.41 14.99
C PRO A 293 30.45 1.55 13.99
N VAL A 294 30.95 1.25 12.79
CA VAL A 294 31.16 2.20 11.69
C VAL A 294 30.68 1.56 10.40
N VAL A 295 29.94 2.32 9.59
CA VAL A 295 29.48 1.92 8.25
C VAL A 295 29.79 3.04 7.26
N LEU A 296 30.30 2.66 6.10
CA LEU A 296 30.57 3.55 4.98
C LEU A 296 29.36 3.53 4.03
N CYS A 297 28.66 4.66 3.92
CA CYS A 297 27.55 4.85 2.99
C CYS A 297 28.09 5.54 1.73
N VAL A 298 28.47 4.73 0.74
CA VAL A 298 29.09 5.21 -0.50
C VAL A 298 27.99 5.49 -1.53
N GLN A 299 28.01 6.68 -2.11
CA GLN A 299 27.05 7.11 -3.13
C GLN A 299 27.75 7.40 -4.46
N ASP A 300 27.15 6.94 -5.56
CA ASP A 300 27.64 7.19 -6.93
C ASP A 300 26.51 7.18 -7.96
N THR A 301 26.74 7.72 -9.16
CA THR A 301 25.75 7.73 -10.26
C THR A 301 26.18 6.77 -11.37
N SER A 302 25.30 5.83 -11.71
CA SER A 302 25.40 4.96 -12.89
C SER A 302 24.41 5.36 -13.99
N GLU A 303 24.76 5.07 -15.24
CA GLU A 303 23.89 5.26 -16.40
C GLU A 303 23.34 3.89 -16.85
N LEU A 304 22.03 3.81 -17.07
CA LEU A 304 21.36 2.62 -17.59
C LEU A 304 21.09 2.83 -19.09
N ASP A 305 21.90 2.20 -19.94
CA ASP A 305 21.84 2.35 -21.40
C ASP A 305 20.76 1.45 -22.02
N TYR A 306 19.77 2.07 -22.66
CA TYR A 306 18.69 1.42 -23.38
C TYR A 306 18.67 1.77 -24.87
N THR A 307 19.78 2.30 -25.42
CA THR A 307 19.88 2.75 -26.82
C THR A 307 19.52 1.64 -27.83
N ALA A 308 19.80 0.38 -27.49
CA ALA A 308 19.46 -0.78 -28.31
C ALA A 308 17.95 -1.18 -28.28
N HIS A 309 17.11 -0.42 -27.56
CA HIS A 309 15.68 -0.70 -27.38
C HIS A 309 14.81 0.48 -27.88
N PRO A 310 14.64 0.62 -29.21
CA PRO A 310 13.99 1.80 -29.82
C PRO A 310 12.51 1.97 -29.46
N ASP A 311 11.83 0.89 -29.06
CA ASP A 311 10.43 0.93 -28.63
C ASP A 311 10.24 1.34 -27.16
N THR A 312 11.32 1.44 -26.40
CA THR A 312 11.28 1.90 -25.00
C THR A 312 11.05 3.40 -24.98
N LYS A 313 9.97 3.81 -24.33
CA LYS A 313 9.56 5.21 -24.19
C LYS A 313 10.13 5.83 -22.93
N ASP A 314 9.98 7.14 -22.82
CA ASP A 314 10.33 7.92 -21.62
C ASP A 314 11.80 7.81 -21.23
N LEU A 315 12.68 7.69 -22.23
CA LEU A 315 14.14 7.70 -22.06
C LEU A 315 14.69 9.10 -22.35
N GLY A 316 15.84 9.40 -21.75
CA GLY A 316 16.53 10.68 -21.89
C GLY A 316 18.01 10.49 -22.25
N PRO A 317 18.70 11.57 -22.67
CA PRO A 317 20.11 11.49 -23.01
C PRO A 317 20.98 11.07 -21.82
N ILE A 318 21.86 10.10 -22.06
CA ILE A 318 22.93 9.69 -21.14
C ILE A 318 24.30 9.94 -21.77
N GLY A 319 25.34 10.05 -20.93
CA GLY A 319 26.72 10.28 -21.36
C GLY A 319 27.02 11.70 -21.86
N ASN A 320 28.30 11.93 -22.16
CA ASN A 320 28.82 13.21 -22.65
C ASN A 320 29.09 13.23 -24.17
N HIS A 321 28.98 12.09 -24.86
CA HIS A 321 29.44 11.94 -26.24
C HIS A 321 28.27 11.81 -27.24
N GLN A 322 28.31 12.72 -28.22
CA GLN A 322 27.61 12.92 -29.49
C GLN A 322 26.76 11.82 -30.19
N LYS A 323 26.49 10.63 -29.63
CA LYS A 323 25.81 9.52 -30.32
C LYS A 323 24.39 9.22 -29.81
N GLY A 324 23.67 10.21 -29.30
CA GLY A 324 22.23 10.06 -29.02
C GLY A 324 21.88 8.86 -28.12
N ALA A 325 22.77 8.48 -27.21
CA ALA A 325 22.53 7.38 -26.28
C ALA A 325 21.36 7.74 -25.37
N LEU A 326 20.41 6.82 -25.22
CA LEU A 326 19.17 7.03 -24.48
C LEU A 326 19.06 6.04 -23.32
N GLY A 327 18.71 6.55 -22.16
CA GLY A 327 18.69 5.76 -20.95
C GLY A 327 18.11 6.46 -19.73
N LEU A 328 18.45 5.92 -18.57
CA LEU A 328 18.09 6.43 -17.24
C LEU A 328 19.36 6.73 -16.45
N LEU A 329 19.27 7.67 -15.50
CA LEU A 329 20.29 7.88 -14.48
C LEU A 329 19.84 7.21 -13.19
N MET A 330 20.74 6.45 -12.57
CA MET A 330 20.53 5.82 -11.28
C MET A 330 21.59 6.31 -10.31
N HIS A 331 21.17 6.89 -9.19
CA HIS A 331 22.05 7.30 -8.11
C HIS A 331 21.72 6.48 -6.87
N ASP A 332 22.62 5.58 -6.48
CA ASP A 332 22.45 4.70 -5.34
C ASP A 332 23.38 5.11 -4.20
N THR A 333 22.96 4.77 -2.98
CA THR A 333 23.79 4.83 -1.77
C THR A 333 23.89 3.40 -1.22
N MET A 334 25.07 2.80 -1.34
CA MET A 334 25.36 1.46 -0.86
C MET A 334 26.16 1.51 0.45
N ALA A 335 25.71 0.75 1.44
CA ALA A 335 26.38 0.61 2.72
C ALA A 335 27.43 -0.50 2.67
N PHE A 336 28.59 -0.23 3.26
CA PHE A 336 29.68 -1.19 3.43
C PHE A 336 30.19 -1.15 4.88
N ASP A 337 30.68 -2.28 5.35
CA ASP A 337 31.53 -2.27 6.55
C ASP A 337 32.95 -1.75 6.21
N PRO A 338 33.80 -1.48 7.22
CA PRO A 338 35.16 -1.00 6.99
C PRO A 338 36.08 -2.00 6.26
N SER A 339 35.70 -3.27 6.15
CA SER A 339 36.42 -4.29 5.38
C SER A 339 36.06 -4.29 3.90
N GLY A 340 35.05 -3.51 3.50
CA GLY A 340 34.52 -3.48 2.13
C GLY A 340 33.41 -4.50 1.86
N THR A 341 32.88 -5.16 2.89
CA THR A 341 31.75 -6.08 2.74
C THR A 341 30.46 -5.27 2.52
N PRO A 342 29.71 -5.51 1.43
CA PRO A 342 28.46 -4.79 1.18
C PRO A 342 27.37 -5.23 2.17
N LEU A 343 26.75 -4.24 2.81
CA LEU A 343 25.63 -4.42 3.75
C LEU A 343 24.26 -4.17 3.09
N GLY A 344 24.24 -3.57 1.89
CA GLY A 344 23.03 -3.38 1.08
C GLY A 344 22.73 -1.91 0.77
N LEU A 345 21.59 -1.66 0.12
CA LEU A 345 21.21 -0.32 -0.33
C LEU A 345 20.52 0.47 0.78
N VAL A 346 20.89 1.74 0.90
CA VAL A 346 20.29 2.74 1.81
C VAL A 346 19.31 3.64 1.07
N ASP A 347 19.66 4.06 -0.15
CA ASP A 347 18.83 4.89 -1.03
C ASP A 347 19.08 4.50 -2.48
N VAL A 348 18.06 4.64 -3.32
CA VAL A 348 18.21 4.57 -4.78
C VAL A 348 17.29 5.62 -5.40
N GLN A 349 17.84 6.41 -6.30
CA GLN A 349 17.15 7.43 -7.06
C GLN A 349 17.27 7.07 -8.53
N CYS A 350 16.17 7.17 -9.30
CA CYS A 350 16.17 6.90 -10.72
C CYS A 350 15.38 7.97 -11.45
N TRP A 351 15.97 8.58 -12.47
CA TRP A 351 15.32 9.65 -13.24
C TRP A 351 15.80 9.70 -14.69
N VAL A 352 15.04 10.45 -15.47
CA VAL A 352 15.32 10.74 -16.88
C VAL A 352 15.89 12.14 -16.98
N ARG A 353 17.04 12.30 -17.64
CA ARG A 353 17.56 13.63 -17.95
C ARG A 353 16.70 14.25 -19.07
N PRO A 354 16.27 15.52 -18.96
CA PRO A 354 15.57 16.17 -20.07
C PRO A 354 16.52 16.38 -21.26
N PRO A 355 16.01 16.30 -22.51
CA PRO A 355 16.84 16.52 -23.69
C PRO A 355 17.53 17.89 -23.66
N ASP A 356 18.78 17.92 -24.12
CA ASP A 356 19.47 19.16 -24.40
C ASP A 356 19.02 19.70 -25.76
N PRO A 357 18.94 21.04 -25.94
CA PRO A 357 18.82 21.61 -27.27
C PRO A 357 19.97 21.09 -28.14
N PRO A 358 19.72 20.72 -29.41
CA PRO A 358 20.66 20.01 -30.25
C PRO A 358 22.02 20.71 -30.25
N LYS A 359 23.12 19.98 -29.99
CA LYS A 359 24.49 20.52 -30.06
C LYS A 359 24.91 20.60 -31.52
N ARG A 360 25.39 21.77 -31.95
CA ARG A 360 25.90 22.12 -33.29
C ARG A 360 26.53 20.89 -33.97
N GLY A 361 25.92 20.33 -35.02
CA GLY A 361 26.58 19.30 -35.83
C GLY A 361 25.79 18.11 -36.40
N THR A 362 24.54 18.27 -36.86
CA THR A 362 23.91 17.26 -37.74
C THR A 362 24.03 17.57 -39.24
N GLY A 363 24.69 18.68 -39.61
CA GLY A 363 25.02 19.00 -41.02
C GLY A 363 23.85 19.54 -41.86
N GLU A 364 22.60 19.31 -41.46
CA GLU A 364 21.40 19.66 -42.22
C GLU A 364 20.67 20.93 -41.73
N GLU A 365 21.09 21.52 -40.61
CA GLU A 365 20.43 22.68 -40.00
C GLU A 365 20.72 24.00 -40.76
N THR A 366 19.65 24.76 -41.00
CA THR A 366 19.67 26.13 -41.53
C THR A 366 20.38 27.11 -40.57
N PRO A 367 20.86 28.26 -41.06
CA PRO A 367 21.43 29.31 -40.21
C PRO A 367 20.48 29.78 -39.09
N GLU A 368 19.18 29.84 -39.37
CA GLU A 368 18.14 30.27 -38.43
C GLU A 368 17.96 29.26 -37.28
N GLU A 369 17.90 27.97 -37.59
CA GLU A 369 17.82 26.89 -36.59
C GLU A 369 19.04 26.88 -35.66
N LYS A 370 20.23 27.17 -36.20
CA LYS A 370 21.47 27.28 -35.41
C LYS A 370 21.43 28.47 -34.46
N GLU A 371 20.84 29.59 -34.88
CA GLU A 371 20.70 30.76 -34.01
C GLU A 371 19.68 30.52 -32.90
N GLN A 372 18.54 29.89 -33.23
CA GLN A 372 17.52 29.53 -32.24
C GLN A 372 18.05 28.54 -31.21
N ALA A 373 18.71 27.45 -31.65
CA ALA A 373 19.31 26.48 -30.72
C ALA A 373 20.37 27.11 -29.81
N LYS A 374 21.08 28.16 -30.27
CA LYS A 374 22.02 28.92 -29.43
C LYS A 374 21.27 29.72 -28.36
N LYS A 375 20.19 30.43 -28.73
CA LYS A 375 19.33 31.18 -27.79
C LYS A 375 18.75 30.25 -26.73
N ASP A 376 18.17 29.11 -27.15
CA ASP A 376 17.57 28.13 -26.23
C ASP A 376 18.58 27.59 -25.21
N ARG A 377 19.84 27.33 -25.63
CA ARG A 377 20.89 26.90 -24.70
C ARG A 377 21.28 28.00 -23.71
N GLU A 378 21.37 29.25 -24.17
CA GLU A 378 21.68 30.38 -23.28
C GLU A 378 20.55 30.60 -22.27
N GLU A 379 19.30 30.49 -22.70
CA GLU A 379 18.11 30.55 -21.83
C GLU A 379 18.08 29.40 -20.83
N LYS A 380 18.27 28.15 -21.27
CA LYS A 380 18.37 26.97 -20.39
C LYS A 380 19.48 27.14 -19.36
N LYS A 381 20.65 27.65 -19.76
CA LYS A 381 21.77 27.91 -18.85
C LYS A 381 21.45 29.01 -17.83
N LYS A 382 20.74 30.08 -18.24
CA LYS A 382 20.27 31.13 -17.33
C LYS A 382 19.22 30.59 -16.36
N ALA A 383 18.27 29.78 -16.84
CA ALA A 383 17.25 29.12 -16.04
C ALA A 383 17.88 28.19 -14.99
N MET A 384 18.79 27.30 -15.39
CA MET A 384 19.51 26.40 -14.47
C MET A 384 20.31 27.15 -13.40
N LYS A 385 20.91 28.31 -13.72
CA LYS A 385 21.62 29.12 -12.72
C LYS A 385 20.67 29.68 -11.65
N LYS A 386 19.46 30.07 -12.05
CA LYS A 386 18.43 30.64 -11.18
C LYS A 386 17.58 29.58 -10.47
N ALA A 387 17.57 28.35 -10.97
CA ALA A 387 16.79 27.26 -10.39
C ALA A 387 17.22 27.00 -8.93
N PRO A 388 16.25 26.67 -8.04
CA PRO A 388 16.53 26.13 -6.71
C PRO A 388 17.46 24.92 -6.76
N ILE A 389 18.16 24.63 -5.66
CA ILE A 389 19.10 23.49 -5.64
C ILE A 389 18.36 22.18 -5.89
N GLU A 390 17.12 22.05 -5.40
CA GLU A 390 16.23 20.88 -5.48
C GLU A 390 15.89 20.48 -6.91
N GLU A 391 15.95 21.43 -7.85
CA GLU A 391 15.69 21.20 -9.28
C GLU A 391 16.96 20.84 -10.06
N LYS A 392 18.14 20.92 -9.43
CA LYS A 392 19.43 20.63 -10.08
C LYS A 392 19.78 19.16 -9.89
N GLU A 393 20.42 18.57 -10.89
CA GLU A 393 20.89 17.18 -10.81
C GLU A 393 21.86 16.94 -9.64
N SER A 394 22.63 17.97 -9.24
CA SER A 394 23.50 17.91 -8.06
C SER A 394 22.75 17.72 -6.74
N TYR A 395 21.43 17.93 -6.69
CA TYR A 395 20.63 17.68 -5.50
C TYR A 395 20.61 16.20 -5.08
N LYS A 396 20.89 15.29 -6.01
CA LYS A 396 20.96 13.85 -5.74
C LYS A 396 21.85 13.51 -4.55
N TRP A 397 22.99 14.20 -4.42
CA TRP A 397 23.95 14.05 -3.32
C TRP A 397 23.38 14.48 -1.97
N LEU A 398 22.64 15.61 -1.95
CA LEU A 398 21.97 16.09 -0.74
C LEU A 398 20.81 15.18 -0.34
N LYS A 399 20.09 14.62 -1.32
CA LYS A 399 19.01 13.67 -1.06
C LYS A 399 19.54 12.36 -0.47
N SER A 400 20.62 11.81 -1.02
CA SER A 400 21.34 10.65 -0.48
C SER A 400 21.88 10.94 0.92
N PHE A 401 22.54 12.08 1.14
CA PHE A 401 23.04 12.49 2.45
C PHE A 401 21.89 12.62 3.47
N SER A 402 20.77 13.24 3.09
CA SER A 402 19.59 13.38 3.94
C SER A 402 19.04 12.01 4.34
N ARG A 403 19.01 11.05 3.40
CA ARG A 403 18.60 9.68 3.70
C ARG A 403 19.55 9.01 4.70
N VAL A 404 20.86 9.14 4.52
CA VAL A 404 21.84 8.61 5.49
C VAL A 404 21.66 9.25 6.87
N ALA A 405 21.41 10.56 6.93
CA ALA A 405 21.15 11.27 8.18
C ALA A 405 19.85 10.81 8.86
N GLU A 406 18.82 10.45 8.10
CA GLU A 406 17.61 9.81 8.64
C GLU A 406 17.91 8.44 9.25
N VAL A 407 18.71 7.61 8.57
CA VAL A 407 19.13 6.29 9.09
C VAL A 407 19.99 6.44 10.34
N GLN A 408 20.90 7.42 10.37
CA GLN A 408 21.77 7.70 11.52
C GLN A 408 20.95 7.96 12.80
N LYS A 409 19.79 8.62 12.69
CA LYS A 409 18.89 8.86 13.83
C LYS A 409 18.30 7.56 14.39
N ARG A 410 18.15 6.52 13.56
CA ARG A 410 17.63 5.20 13.95
C ARG A 410 18.71 4.26 14.47
N LEU A 411 19.98 4.51 14.11
CA LEU A 411 21.14 3.72 14.49
C LEU A 411 22.11 4.51 15.38
N PRO A 412 21.74 4.87 16.63
CA PRO A 412 22.55 5.75 17.48
C PRO A 412 23.89 5.14 17.93
N GLN A 413 24.05 3.81 17.80
CA GLN A 413 25.28 3.10 18.17
C GLN A 413 26.21 2.84 16.98
N THR A 414 25.78 3.18 15.77
CA THR A 414 26.56 2.99 14.53
C THR A 414 26.87 4.35 13.93
N THR A 415 28.15 4.61 13.64
CA THR A 415 28.56 5.83 12.94
C THR A 415 28.44 5.63 11.43
N LEU A 416 27.62 6.45 10.77
CA LEU A 416 27.44 6.42 9.32
C LEU A 416 28.30 7.49 8.64
N VAL A 417 29.21 7.06 7.78
CA VAL A 417 30.06 7.94 6.99
C VAL A 417 29.52 8.01 5.57
N SER A 418 28.85 9.12 5.24
CA SER A 418 28.40 9.39 3.87
C SER A 418 29.59 9.84 3.02
N SER A 419 29.88 9.12 1.93
CA SER A 419 31.00 9.41 1.03
C SER A 419 30.55 9.37 -0.42
N GLY A 420 30.94 10.36 -1.22
CA GLY A 420 30.66 10.41 -2.66
C GLY A 420 31.91 10.75 -3.47
N GLY A 421 31.86 10.54 -4.79
CA GLY A 421 32.94 10.92 -5.70
C GLY A 421 33.14 12.44 -5.79
N PRO A 422 34.12 12.93 -6.59
CA PRO A 422 34.47 14.35 -6.69
C PRO A 422 33.36 15.31 -7.13
N GLY A 423 32.21 14.77 -7.58
CA GLY A 423 31.02 15.54 -7.92
C GLY A 423 30.04 15.75 -6.77
N ALA A 424 30.30 15.18 -5.59
CA ALA A 424 29.47 15.19 -4.38
C ALA A 424 29.58 16.47 -3.56
#